data_AF-A0A1K2HTV7-F1
#
_entry.id   AF-A0A1K2HTV7-F1
#
_cell.length_a   1.000
_cell.length_b   1.000
_cell.length_c   1.000
_cell.angle_alpha   90.00
_cell.angle_beta   90.00
_cell.angle_gamma   90.00
#
_symmetry.space_group_name_H-M   'P 1'
#
loop_
_entity.id
_entity.type
_entity.pdbx_description
1 polymer ?
#
loop_
_entity_poly.entity_id
_entity_poly.type
_entity_poly.pdbx_seq_one_letter_code
_entity_poly.pdbx_strand_id
1 'polypeptide(L)'
;MSSTEGRLPAYPFGLLSELRDAANEHGYRIGPEEAGGWIFFRSASAPGEIGLAAANGTGPFFLSLMLPGVARALDAQPAAPCAKGHASAFIFATRDELHAGVQAVYRLSVSLPNFPLEKYENAVSGIGETEGERAQKFRIGQNIFRDALMEYWNGTCPMSGISSPALLRASHMIPWSDCTTDAQRLDVHNGLLLSALWDSAFDAGLVAFDDDGLVLTSARLEDAALHALSLDKAPRLQLRDEHRPYLAHHRNHVWIRN
;
A
#
# COMPACT_ATOMS: atom_id res chain seq x y z
N MET A 1 7.78 21.64 10.37
CA MET A 1 7.31 20.43 11.06
C MET A 1 6.41 20.87 12.19
N SER A 2 5.18 20.37 12.27
CA SER A 2 4.23 20.78 13.32
C SER A 2 4.61 20.15 14.67
N SER A 3 4.31 20.82 15.79
CA SER A 3 4.61 20.28 17.12
C SER A 3 3.49 19.39 17.64
N THR A 4 3.85 18.23 18.19
CA THR A 4 2.94 17.35 18.95
C THR A 4 2.99 17.64 20.45
N GLU A 5 3.83 18.57 20.92
CA GLU A 5 4.00 18.88 22.36
C GLU A 5 2.73 19.47 22.97
N GLY A 6 1.86 20.07 22.14
CA GLY A 6 0.54 20.56 22.55
C GLY A 6 -0.52 19.47 22.75
N ARG A 7 -0.18 18.18 22.64
CA ARG A 7 -1.10 17.06 22.91
C ARG A 7 -1.53 17.03 24.38
N LEU A 8 -2.74 16.57 24.64
CA LEU A 8 -3.25 16.44 25.99
C LEU A 8 -2.48 15.38 26.79
N PRO A 9 -2.18 15.62 28.07
CA PRO A 9 -1.54 14.62 28.93
C PRO A 9 -2.49 13.47 29.31
N ALA A 10 -3.81 13.71 29.26
CA ALA A 10 -4.87 12.74 29.49
C ALA A 10 -6.15 13.18 28.75
N TYR A 11 -7.01 12.24 28.37
CA TYR A 11 -8.16 12.48 27.51
C TYR A 11 -9.50 12.33 28.26
N PRO A 12 -10.45 13.27 28.09
CA PRO A 12 -11.84 13.06 28.51
C PRO A 12 -12.43 11.82 27.82
N PHE A 13 -13.37 11.14 28.48
CA PHE A 13 -13.96 9.88 28.00
C PHE A 13 -14.44 9.94 26.53
N GLY A 14 -15.14 11.02 26.14
CA GLY A 14 -15.65 11.16 24.77
C GLY A 14 -14.53 11.19 23.73
N LEU A 15 -13.51 12.01 23.95
CA LEU A 15 -12.36 12.12 23.03
C LEU A 15 -11.52 10.84 23.02
N LEU A 16 -11.37 10.16 24.17
CA LEU A 16 -10.70 8.87 24.23
C LEU A 16 -11.46 7.80 23.43
N SER A 17 -12.80 7.80 23.48
CA SER A 17 -13.63 6.91 22.67
C SER A 17 -13.41 7.17 21.18
N GLU A 18 -13.43 8.43 20.77
CA GLU A 18 -13.22 8.81 19.36
C GLU A 18 -11.85 8.36 18.84
N LEU A 19 -10.78 8.53 19.63
CA LEU A 19 -9.45 8.05 19.25
C LEU A 19 -9.39 6.52 19.17
N ARG A 20 -10.12 5.81 20.03
CA ARG A 20 -10.24 4.35 19.95
C ARG A 20 -10.99 3.91 18.70
N ASP A 21 -12.06 4.62 18.33
CA ASP A 21 -12.85 4.31 17.14
C ASP A 21 -12.00 4.46 15.87
N ALA A 22 -11.21 5.54 15.78
CA ALA A 22 -10.25 5.75 14.69
C ALA A 22 -9.25 4.59 14.52
N ALA A 23 -8.81 3.96 15.61
CA ALA A 23 -7.93 2.79 15.56
C ALA A 23 -8.69 1.49 15.25
N ASN A 24 -9.80 1.24 15.95
CA ASN A 24 -10.52 -0.03 15.96
C ASN A 24 -11.24 -0.32 14.64
N GLU A 25 -11.81 0.71 14.03
CA GLU A 25 -12.51 0.60 12.73
C GLU A 25 -11.55 0.23 11.59
N HIS A 26 -10.25 0.48 11.79
CA HIS A 26 -9.21 0.27 10.78
C HIS A 26 -8.17 -0.79 11.20
N GLY A 27 -8.55 -1.73 12.08
CA GLY A 27 -7.80 -2.96 12.32
C GLY A 27 -6.80 -2.92 13.49
N TYR A 28 -6.63 -1.79 14.17
CA TYR A 28 -5.78 -1.65 15.36
C TYR A 28 -6.61 -1.81 16.65
N ARG A 29 -6.92 -3.06 17.00
CA ARG A 29 -7.87 -3.42 18.07
C ARG A 29 -7.26 -3.92 19.37
N ILE A 30 -5.93 -3.96 19.47
CA ILE A 30 -5.22 -4.44 20.66
C ILE A 30 -4.68 -3.25 21.44
N GLY A 31 -5.02 -3.17 22.73
CA GLY A 31 -4.75 -2.02 23.62
C GLY A 31 -6.04 -1.45 24.21
N PRO A 32 -6.08 -0.17 24.65
CA PRO A 32 -4.96 0.78 24.60
C PRO A 32 -4.07 0.74 25.84
N GLU A 33 -2.79 1.02 25.62
CA GLU A 33 -1.84 1.46 26.64
C GLU A 33 -1.67 2.98 26.53
N GLU A 34 -1.48 3.71 27.63
CA GLU A 34 -1.36 5.17 27.63
C GLU A 34 -0.03 5.62 28.25
N ALA A 35 0.74 6.44 27.54
CA ALA A 35 1.97 7.04 28.07
C ALA A 35 2.33 8.36 27.39
N GLY A 36 2.65 9.39 28.20
CA GLY A 36 3.15 10.67 27.70
C GLY A 36 2.20 11.41 26.74
N GLY A 37 0.89 11.27 26.94
CA GLY A 37 -0.17 11.85 26.11
C GLY A 37 -0.47 11.08 24.82
N TRP A 38 0.14 9.90 24.63
CA TRP A 38 -0.13 8.98 23.52
C TRP A 38 -0.98 7.80 23.98
N ILE A 39 -1.87 7.35 23.10
CA ILE A 39 -2.69 6.15 23.25
C ILE A 39 -2.23 5.14 22.20
N PHE A 40 -1.70 4.01 22.64
CA PHE A 40 -1.05 3.03 21.79
C PHE A 40 -1.99 1.90 21.38
N PHE A 41 -1.94 1.52 20.11
CA PHE A 41 -2.74 0.45 19.54
C PHE A 41 -1.90 -0.47 18.65
N ARG A 42 -2.20 -1.76 18.71
CA ARG A 42 -1.59 -2.82 17.89
C ARG A 42 -2.66 -3.57 17.10
N SER A 43 -2.23 -4.30 16.09
CA SER A 43 -3.09 -5.16 15.27
C SER A 43 -2.61 -6.61 15.32
N ALA A 44 -3.56 -7.55 15.19
CA ALA A 44 -3.24 -8.98 15.01
C ALA A 44 -2.89 -9.29 13.54
N SER A 45 -3.28 -8.43 12.60
CA SER A 45 -3.16 -8.65 11.16
C SER A 45 -2.21 -7.68 10.47
N ALA A 46 -1.87 -6.56 11.12
CA ALA A 46 -0.87 -5.61 10.65
C ALA A 46 0.33 -5.54 11.61
N PRO A 47 1.57 -5.52 11.10
CA PRO A 47 2.74 -5.30 11.93
C PRO A 47 2.77 -3.86 12.45
N GLY A 48 3.45 -3.66 13.58
CA GLY A 48 3.72 -2.34 14.13
C GLY A 48 2.66 -1.80 15.08
N GLU A 49 3.14 -0.98 16.02
CA GLU A 49 2.31 -0.18 16.91
C GLU A 49 2.07 1.22 16.32
N ILE A 50 0.87 1.74 16.53
CA ILE A 50 0.53 3.14 16.28
C ILE A 50 0.24 3.84 17.61
N GLY A 51 0.56 5.14 17.69
CA GLY A 51 0.19 5.99 18.81
C GLY A 51 -0.74 7.10 18.33
N LEU A 52 -1.88 7.28 18.98
CA LEU A 52 -2.82 8.36 18.70
C LEU A 52 -2.79 9.41 19.80
N ALA A 53 -2.97 10.67 19.43
CA ALA A 53 -3.07 11.78 20.36
C ALA A 53 -3.91 12.92 19.76
N ALA A 54 -4.32 13.88 20.60
CA ALA A 54 -4.99 15.09 20.15
C ALA A 54 -4.58 16.29 21.02
N ALA A 55 -4.59 17.48 20.42
CA ALA A 55 -4.32 18.73 21.14
C ALA A 55 -5.53 19.20 21.98
N ASN A 56 -6.75 18.93 21.51
CA ASN A 56 -8.01 19.21 22.20
C ASN A 56 -9.15 18.37 21.57
N GLY A 57 -10.41 18.61 21.99
CA GLY A 57 -11.59 17.87 21.50
C GLY A 57 -11.93 18.02 20.00
N THR A 58 -11.43 19.06 19.35
CA THR A 58 -11.65 19.35 17.92
C THR A 58 -10.40 19.16 17.07
N GLY A 59 -9.26 18.79 17.68
CA GLY A 59 -7.97 18.63 17.00
C GLY A 59 -7.02 19.83 17.18
N PRO A 60 -5.86 19.83 16.52
CA PRO A 60 -5.41 18.78 15.61
C PRO A 60 -5.17 17.45 16.32
N PHE A 61 -5.27 16.39 15.53
CA PHE A 61 -4.99 15.01 15.91
C PHE A 61 -3.59 14.61 15.45
N PHE A 62 -3.01 13.64 16.13
CA PHE A 62 -1.66 13.17 15.86
C PHE A 62 -1.63 11.64 15.75
N LEU A 63 -0.81 11.16 14.83
CA LEU A 63 -0.54 9.74 14.62
C LEU A 63 0.97 9.52 14.65
N SER A 64 1.44 8.67 15.54
CA SER A 64 2.83 8.28 15.67
C SER A 64 3.01 6.84 15.17
N LEU A 65 4.06 6.56 14.40
CA LEU A 65 4.25 5.28 13.72
C LEU A 65 5.56 4.60 14.10
N MET A 66 5.48 3.33 14.51
CA MET A 66 6.65 2.54 14.85
C MET A 66 7.48 2.15 13.62
N LEU A 67 6.82 1.80 12.51
CA LEU A 67 7.48 1.26 11.32
C LEU A 67 8.03 2.37 10.41
N PRO A 68 9.36 2.48 10.20
CA PRO A 68 9.95 3.52 9.35
C PRO A 68 9.52 3.43 7.89
N GLY A 69 9.31 2.22 7.36
CA GLY A 69 8.85 2.01 5.98
C GLY A 69 7.47 2.61 5.73
N VAL A 70 6.53 2.35 6.65
CA VAL A 70 5.17 2.92 6.61
C VAL A 70 5.22 4.43 6.78
N ALA A 71 6.05 4.94 7.69
CA ALA A 71 6.24 6.38 7.88
C ALA A 71 6.77 7.08 6.62
N ARG A 72 7.74 6.51 5.91
CA ARG A 72 8.21 7.08 4.62
C ARG A 72 7.14 7.01 3.54
N ALA A 73 6.29 6.00 3.58
CA ALA A 73 5.25 5.81 2.58
C ALA A 73 4.01 6.70 2.81
N LEU A 74 3.71 7.08 4.05
CA LEU A 74 2.52 7.87 4.35
C LEU A 74 2.63 9.30 3.79
N ASP A 75 1.70 9.66 2.92
CA ASP A 75 1.57 11.02 2.39
C ASP A 75 0.73 11.88 3.34
N ALA A 76 1.35 12.33 4.42
CA ALA A 76 0.73 13.19 5.43
C ALA A 76 1.73 14.20 5.99
N GLN A 77 1.22 15.29 6.56
CA GLN A 77 2.07 16.36 7.11
C GLN A 77 2.88 15.85 8.33
N PRO A 78 4.22 15.89 8.31
CA PRO A 78 5.03 15.43 9.44
C PRO A 78 4.93 16.31 10.68
N ALA A 79 4.96 15.68 11.85
CA ALA A 79 4.93 16.31 13.17
C ALA A 79 5.97 15.69 14.13
N ALA A 80 6.40 16.47 15.12
CA ALA A 80 7.40 16.04 16.10
C ALA A 80 7.13 16.61 17.51
N PRO A 81 7.59 15.95 18.59
CA PRO A 81 8.21 14.63 18.60
C PRO A 81 7.21 13.50 18.34
N CYS A 82 7.69 12.35 17.87
CA CYS A 82 6.89 11.13 17.86
C CYS A 82 6.84 10.50 19.25
N ALA A 83 6.00 9.48 19.41
CA ALA A 83 5.99 8.66 20.62
C ALA A 83 7.35 7.98 20.83
N LYS A 84 7.71 7.70 22.09
CA LYS A 84 8.99 7.05 22.40
C LYS A 84 9.09 5.69 21.71
N GLY A 85 10.17 5.45 20.99
CA GLY A 85 10.38 4.20 20.24
C GLY A 85 9.72 4.18 18.85
N HIS A 86 8.96 5.21 18.48
CA HIS A 86 8.41 5.36 17.14
C HIS A 86 9.40 6.06 16.21
N ALA A 87 9.23 5.86 14.90
CA ALA A 87 10.10 6.42 13.88
C ALA A 87 9.70 7.84 13.49
N SER A 88 8.41 8.15 13.42
CA SER A 88 7.87 9.45 12.97
C SER A 88 6.46 9.69 13.47
N ALA A 89 6.01 10.94 13.43
CA ALA A 89 4.62 11.30 13.70
C ALA A 89 4.08 12.27 12.64
N PHE A 90 2.76 12.36 12.58
CA PHE A 90 1.99 13.09 11.59
C PHE A 90 0.86 13.86 12.27
N ILE A 91 0.39 14.93 11.63
CA ILE A 91 -0.70 15.78 12.10
C ILE A 91 -1.87 15.74 11.13
N PHE A 92 -3.08 15.72 11.69
CA PHE A 92 -4.35 15.77 10.96
C PHE A 92 -5.23 16.86 11.57
N ALA A 93 -5.84 17.70 10.73
CA ALA A 93 -6.64 18.82 11.20
C ALA A 93 -7.99 18.36 11.76
N THR A 94 -8.55 17.32 11.14
CA THR A 94 -9.90 16.81 11.43
C THR A 94 -9.90 15.34 11.81
N ARG A 95 -11.04 14.87 12.34
CA ARG A 95 -11.25 13.46 12.69
C ARG A 95 -11.27 12.58 11.45
N ASP A 96 -11.95 13.03 10.40
CA ASP A 96 -12.05 12.27 9.15
C ASP A 96 -10.67 12.08 8.50
N GLU A 97 -9.82 13.11 8.54
CA GLU A 97 -8.43 13.02 8.11
C GLU A 97 -7.62 12.03 8.96
N LEU A 98 -7.84 12.00 10.29
CA LEU A 98 -7.21 11.02 11.17
C LEU A 98 -7.63 9.59 10.81
N HIS A 99 -8.93 9.33 10.65
CA HIS A 99 -9.44 8.01 10.25
C HIS A 99 -8.84 7.57 8.91
N ALA A 100 -8.84 8.45 7.91
CA ALA A 100 -8.21 8.19 6.61
C ALA A 100 -6.71 7.90 6.74
N GLY A 101 -6.01 8.63 7.62
CA GLY A 101 -4.60 8.41 7.94
C GLY A 101 -4.34 7.05 8.59
N VAL A 102 -5.14 6.64 9.57
CA VAL A 102 -5.03 5.34 10.23
C VAL A 102 -5.33 4.21 9.23
N GLN A 103 -6.38 4.36 8.41
CA GLN A 103 -6.68 3.40 7.35
C GLN A 103 -5.52 3.25 6.37
N ALA A 104 -4.93 4.36 5.91
CA ALA A 104 -3.77 4.35 5.01
C ALA A 104 -2.57 3.64 5.65
N VAL A 105 -2.31 3.89 6.93
CA VAL A 105 -1.25 3.22 7.70
C VAL A 105 -1.49 1.71 7.82
N TYR A 106 -2.72 1.29 8.08
CA TYR A 106 -3.05 -0.14 8.09
C TYR A 106 -2.75 -0.79 6.74
N ARG A 107 -3.27 -0.22 5.64
CA ARG A 107 -3.05 -0.74 4.28
C ARG A 107 -1.56 -0.86 3.96
N LEU A 108 -0.80 0.21 4.21
CA LEU A 108 0.66 0.21 4.00
C LEU A 108 1.37 -0.83 4.86
N SER A 109 0.97 -1.00 6.12
CA SER A 109 1.59 -1.96 7.04
C SER A 109 1.43 -3.40 6.59
N VAL A 110 0.32 -3.76 5.94
CA VAL A 110 0.06 -5.11 5.42
C VAL A 110 0.53 -5.30 3.97
N SER A 111 0.89 -4.23 3.26
CA SER A 111 1.28 -4.30 1.85
C SER A 111 2.78 -4.11 1.59
N LEU A 112 3.49 -3.33 2.42
CA LEU A 112 4.88 -2.98 2.10
C LEU A 112 5.80 -4.22 2.10
N PRO A 113 6.86 -4.23 1.25
CA PRO A 113 7.44 -5.45 0.69
C PRO A 113 7.90 -6.53 1.67
N ASN A 114 8.36 -6.14 2.87
CA ASN A 114 8.81 -7.10 3.87
C ASN A 114 7.68 -8.02 4.36
N PHE A 115 6.45 -7.50 4.50
CA PHE A 115 5.37 -8.26 5.10
C PHE A 115 4.79 -9.35 4.18
N PRO A 116 4.50 -9.10 2.88
CA PRO A 116 4.11 -10.16 1.94
C PRO A 116 5.16 -11.26 1.82
N LEU A 117 6.45 -10.91 1.80
CA LEU A 117 7.54 -11.89 1.76
C LEU A 117 7.55 -12.77 3.01
N GLU A 118 7.54 -12.17 4.21
CA GLU A 118 7.49 -12.93 5.47
C GLU A 118 6.24 -13.83 5.54
N LYS A 119 5.08 -13.35 5.10
CA LYS A 119 3.85 -14.14 5.04
C LYS A 119 4.00 -15.34 4.12
N TYR A 120 4.64 -15.16 2.97
CA TYR A 120 4.90 -16.24 2.02
C TYR A 120 5.89 -17.26 2.59
N GLU A 121 7.02 -16.83 3.12
CA GLU A 121 8.05 -17.70 3.71
C GLU A 121 7.45 -18.58 4.83
N ASN A 122 6.61 -17.99 5.68
CA ASN A 122 5.88 -18.73 6.70
C ASN A 122 4.87 -19.73 6.11
N ALA A 123 4.12 -19.33 5.07
CA ALA A 123 3.10 -20.17 4.46
C ALA A 123 3.68 -21.36 3.66
N VAL A 124 4.90 -21.21 3.12
CA VAL A 124 5.57 -22.28 2.36
C VAL A 124 6.58 -23.06 3.20
N SER A 125 6.75 -22.69 4.47
CA SER A 125 7.61 -23.41 5.41
C SER A 125 7.15 -24.87 5.54
N GLY A 126 8.06 -25.79 5.25
CA GLY A 126 7.79 -27.23 5.26
C GLY A 126 7.16 -27.80 3.99
N ILE A 127 6.91 -26.99 2.95
CA ILE A 127 6.54 -27.48 1.62
C ILE A 127 7.82 -27.87 0.85
N GLY A 128 7.86 -29.09 0.32
CA GLY A 128 9.00 -29.63 -0.43
C GLY A 128 9.20 -29.01 -1.83
N GLU A 129 9.91 -29.74 -2.69
CA GLU A 129 10.40 -29.29 -4.00
C GLU A 129 9.89 -30.11 -5.19
N THR A 130 8.93 -31.00 -4.98
CA THR A 130 8.28 -31.72 -6.09
C THR A 130 7.53 -30.75 -7.00
N GLU A 131 7.21 -31.18 -8.23
CA GLU A 131 6.49 -30.34 -9.19
C GLU A 131 5.13 -29.85 -8.65
N GLY A 132 4.38 -30.73 -7.98
CA GLY A 132 3.10 -30.38 -7.35
C GLY A 132 3.27 -29.35 -6.23
N GLU A 133 4.32 -29.48 -5.43
CA GLU A 133 4.65 -28.54 -4.37
C GLU A 133 5.09 -27.17 -4.92
N ARG A 134 5.84 -27.14 -6.03
CA ARG A 134 6.19 -25.88 -6.71
C ARG A 134 4.97 -25.17 -7.26
N ALA A 135 4.03 -25.90 -7.86
CA ALA A 135 2.76 -25.33 -8.30
C ALA A 135 1.93 -24.80 -7.12
N GLN A 136 1.98 -25.45 -5.96
CA GLN A 136 1.37 -24.96 -4.73
C GLN A 136 2.02 -23.67 -4.24
N LYS A 137 3.36 -23.62 -4.13
CA LYS A 137 4.12 -22.42 -3.75
C LYS A 137 3.80 -21.24 -4.68
N PHE A 138 3.77 -21.48 -5.98
CA PHE A 138 3.38 -20.48 -6.98
C PHE A 138 1.99 -19.88 -6.71
N ARG A 139 0.98 -20.71 -6.46
CA ARG A 139 -0.39 -20.25 -6.15
C ARG A 139 -0.45 -19.46 -4.86
N ILE A 140 0.27 -19.90 -3.81
CA ILE A 140 0.35 -19.19 -2.54
C ILE A 140 0.95 -17.79 -2.75
N GLY A 141 2.09 -17.72 -3.45
CA GLY A 141 2.77 -16.47 -3.73
C GLY A 141 1.91 -15.49 -4.55
N GLN A 142 1.27 -15.97 -5.61
CA GLN A 142 0.36 -15.15 -6.44
C GLN A 142 -0.83 -14.60 -5.63
N ASN A 143 -1.42 -15.42 -4.77
CA ASN A 143 -2.52 -14.97 -3.90
C ASN A 143 -2.06 -13.91 -2.90
N ILE A 144 -0.91 -14.13 -2.24
CA ILE A 144 -0.35 -13.16 -1.28
C ILE A 144 -0.02 -11.83 -1.98
N PHE A 145 0.62 -11.88 -3.15
CA PHE A 145 0.92 -10.69 -3.94
C PHE A 145 -0.35 -9.94 -4.34
N ARG A 146 -1.37 -10.66 -4.80
CA ARG A 146 -2.66 -10.08 -5.16
C ARG A 146 -3.31 -9.38 -3.97
N ASP A 147 -3.37 -10.02 -2.81
CA ASP A 147 -3.95 -9.44 -1.60
C ASP A 147 -3.16 -8.17 -1.20
N ALA A 148 -1.83 -8.22 -1.27
CA ALA A 148 -0.98 -7.07 -0.95
C ALA A 148 -1.20 -5.89 -1.91
N LEU A 149 -1.38 -6.14 -3.22
CA LEU A 149 -1.71 -5.08 -4.17
C LEU A 149 -3.14 -4.54 -4.01
N MET A 150 -4.11 -5.39 -3.65
CA MET A 150 -5.46 -4.94 -3.30
C MET A 150 -5.40 -3.94 -2.15
N GLU A 151 -4.60 -4.19 -1.11
CA GLU A 151 -4.43 -3.24 0.00
C GLU A 151 -3.64 -1.99 -0.43
N TYR A 152 -2.51 -2.17 -1.14
CA TYR A 152 -1.63 -1.08 -1.55
C TYR A 152 -2.35 -0.04 -2.41
N TRP A 153 -3.11 -0.49 -3.41
CA TRP A 153 -3.85 0.34 -4.36
C TRP A 153 -5.29 0.65 -3.90
N ASN A 154 -5.60 0.42 -2.62
CA ASN A 154 -6.93 0.67 -2.04
C ASN A 154 -8.08 0.02 -2.85
N GLY A 155 -7.86 -1.21 -3.30
CA GLY A 155 -8.83 -2.04 -4.00
C GLY A 155 -9.34 -1.42 -5.30
N THR A 156 -8.59 -0.51 -5.91
CA THR A 156 -9.04 0.28 -7.05
C THR A 156 -7.96 0.33 -8.13
N CYS A 157 -8.35 0.12 -9.39
CA CYS A 157 -7.45 0.32 -10.51
C CYS A 157 -7.14 1.82 -10.64
N PRO A 158 -5.86 2.24 -10.57
CA PRO A 158 -5.51 3.65 -10.63
C PRO A 158 -5.78 4.28 -12.00
N MET A 159 -5.88 3.47 -13.06
CA MET A 159 -6.08 3.96 -14.42
C MET A 159 -7.56 4.11 -14.82
N SER A 160 -8.43 3.24 -14.29
CA SER A 160 -9.86 3.20 -14.67
C SER A 160 -10.82 3.58 -13.54
N GLY A 161 -10.35 3.62 -12.29
CA GLY A 161 -11.19 3.80 -11.11
C GLY A 161 -12.09 2.60 -10.76
N ILE A 162 -11.99 1.50 -11.50
CA ILE A 162 -12.76 0.27 -11.20
C ILE A 162 -12.31 -0.28 -9.85
N SER A 163 -13.27 -0.56 -8.96
CA SER A 163 -13.02 -1.13 -7.63
C SER A 163 -13.68 -2.50 -7.41
N SER A 164 -14.32 -3.07 -8.43
CA SER A 164 -14.91 -4.41 -8.35
C SER A 164 -13.81 -5.48 -8.34
N PRO A 165 -13.63 -6.26 -7.24
CA PRO A 165 -12.50 -7.19 -7.12
C PRO A 165 -12.43 -8.24 -8.23
N ALA A 166 -13.58 -8.66 -8.76
CA ALA A 166 -13.67 -9.63 -9.86
C ALA A 166 -13.05 -9.11 -11.17
N LEU A 167 -13.03 -7.79 -11.36
CA LEU A 167 -12.48 -7.11 -12.53
C LEU A 167 -11.03 -6.67 -12.36
N LEU A 168 -10.45 -6.85 -11.17
CA LEU A 168 -9.09 -6.43 -10.85
C LEU A 168 -8.08 -7.56 -10.99
N ARG A 169 -6.87 -7.21 -11.41
CA ARG A 169 -5.74 -8.10 -11.67
C ARG A 169 -4.48 -7.52 -11.04
N ALA A 170 -3.67 -8.42 -10.50
CA ALA A 170 -2.39 -8.09 -9.90
C ALA A 170 -1.34 -8.30 -10.99
N SER A 171 -0.98 -7.22 -11.68
CA SER A 171 -0.07 -7.27 -12.81
C SER A 171 1.36 -6.98 -12.34
N HIS A 172 2.31 -7.83 -12.73
CA HIS A 172 3.73 -7.62 -12.45
C HIS A 172 4.38 -6.78 -13.55
N MET A 173 5.27 -5.87 -13.17
CA MET A 173 6.09 -5.13 -14.13
C MET A 173 7.27 -5.98 -14.64
N ILE A 174 7.95 -6.68 -13.73
CA ILE A 174 8.86 -7.78 -14.07
C ILE A 174 8.05 -9.07 -13.92
N PRO A 175 7.76 -9.80 -15.01
CA PRO A 175 6.97 -11.01 -14.96
C PRO A 175 7.45 -12.00 -13.89
N TRP A 176 6.53 -12.74 -13.28
CA TRP A 176 6.84 -13.68 -12.21
C TRP A 176 7.95 -14.68 -12.58
N SER A 177 7.95 -15.15 -13.83
CA SER A 177 8.94 -16.07 -14.39
C SER A 177 10.35 -15.46 -14.46
N ASP A 178 10.44 -14.15 -14.59
CA ASP A 178 11.66 -13.40 -14.87
C ASP A 178 12.26 -12.82 -13.58
N CYS A 179 11.47 -12.78 -12.51
CA CYS A 179 11.94 -12.45 -11.17
C CYS A 179 12.95 -13.49 -10.67
N THR A 180 14.07 -13.01 -10.15
CA THR A 180 15.20 -13.85 -9.69
C THR A 180 15.10 -14.23 -8.21
N THR A 181 14.24 -13.56 -7.44
CA THR A 181 14.04 -13.81 -6.01
C THR A 181 12.55 -13.74 -5.64
N ASP A 182 12.16 -14.41 -4.55
CA ASP A 182 10.80 -14.30 -4.02
C ASP A 182 10.52 -12.89 -3.48
N ALA A 183 11.55 -12.19 -2.98
CA ALA A 183 11.45 -10.78 -2.63
C ALA A 183 10.97 -9.93 -3.81
N GLN A 184 11.51 -10.13 -5.03
CA GLN A 184 11.03 -9.42 -6.22
C GLN A 184 9.60 -9.81 -6.63
N ARG A 185 9.23 -11.09 -6.47
CA ARG A 185 7.89 -11.59 -6.82
C ARG A 185 6.80 -11.04 -5.91
N LEU A 186 7.14 -10.78 -4.66
CA LEU A 186 6.23 -10.34 -3.61
C LEU A 186 6.36 -8.85 -3.26
N ASP A 187 7.25 -8.13 -3.93
CA ASP A 187 7.39 -6.69 -3.79
C ASP A 187 6.21 -5.99 -4.45
N VAL A 188 5.38 -5.30 -3.65
CA VAL A 188 4.25 -4.52 -4.17
C VAL A 188 4.68 -3.41 -5.13
N HIS A 189 5.92 -2.94 -5.07
CA HIS A 189 6.47 -1.97 -6.01
C HIS A 189 6.82 -2.58 -7.37
N ASN A 190 6.85 -3.91 -7.48
CA ASN A 190 6.88 -4.64 -8.75
C ASN A 190 5.46 -4.88 -9.32
N GLY A 191 4.43 -4.31 -8.70
CA GLY A 191 3.05 -4.61 -9.03
C GLY A 191 2.13 -3.42 -9.24
N LEU A 192 1.21 -3.54 -10.19
CA LEU A 192 0.09 -2.63 -10.39
C LEU A 192 -1.23 -3.39 -10.21
N LEU A 193 -2.18 -2.79 -9.50
CA LEU A 193 -3.56 -3.31 -9.47
C LEU A 193 -4.33 -2.75 -10.66
N LEU A 194 -4.53 -3.53 -11.71
CA LEU A 194 -5.14 -3.07 -12.96
C LEU A 194 -6.52 -3.70 -13.18
N SER A 195 -7.41 -3.00 -13.88
CA SER A 195 -8.62 -3.64 -14.41
C SER A 195 -8.24 -4.63 -15.52
N ALA A 196 -9.06 -5.67 -15.75
CA ALA A 196 -8.75 -6.75 -16.69
C ALA A 196 -8.27 -6.30 -18.08
N LEU A 197 -8.86 -5.24 -18.65
CA LEU A 197 -8.44 -4.71 -19.96
C LEU A 197 -7.06 -4.02 -19.88
N TRP A 198 -6.85 -3.18 -18.87
CA TRP A 198 -5.57 -2.51 -18.61
C TRP A 198 -4.44 -3.51 -18.34
N ASP A 199 -4.72 -4.52 -17.54
CA ASP A 199 -3.84 -5.65 -17.25
C ASP A 199 -3.42 -6.37 -18.53
N SER A 200 -4.40 -6.79 -19.34
CA SER A 200 -4.14 -7.47 -20.62
C SER A 200 -3.29 -6.62 -21.58
N ALA A 201 -3.54 -5.30 -21.64
CA ALA A 201 -2.76 -4.40 -22.49
C ALA A 201 -1.32 -4.20 -21.97
N PHE A 202 -1.13 -4.13 -20.65
CA PHE A 202 0.16 -3.94 -20.02
C PHE A 202 1.04 -5.20 -20.10
N ASP A 203 0.46 -6.37 -19.79
CA ASP A 203 1.14 -7.66 -19.86
C ASP A 203 1.53 -8.03 -21.30
N ALA A 204 0.69 -7.67 -22.28
CA ALA A 204 0.99 -7.85 -23.70
C ALA A 204 2.01 -6.82 -24.26
N GLY A 205 2.48 -5.88 -23.44
CA GLY A 205 3.41 -4.83 -23.85
C GLY A 205 2.80 -3.81 -24.80
N LEU A 206 1.47 -3.70 -24.87
CA LEU A 206 0.78 -2.71 -25.71
C LEU A 206 0.71 -1.33 -25.05
N VAL A 207 0.77 -1.29 -23.72
CA VAL A 207 0.95 -0.07 -22.94
C VAL A 207 2.09 -0.24 -21.94
N ALA A 208 2.73 0.86 -21.57
CA ALA A 208 3.68 0.96 -20.47
C ALA A 208 3.52 2.32 -19.77
N PHE A 209 4.36 2.59 -18.78
CA PHE A 209 4.38 3.89 -18.09
C PHE A 209 5.80 4.47 -18.09
N ASP A 210 5.91 5.77 -18.32
CA ASP A 210 7.16 6.47 -18.10
C ASP A 210 7.45 6.68 -16.60
N ASP A 211 8.58 7.29 -16.30
CA ASP A 211 9.02 7.54 -14.93
C ASP A 211 8.14 8.57 -14.21
N ASP A 212 7.36 9.35 -14.94
CA ASP A 212 6.40 10.30 -14.37
C ASP A 212 4.98 9.72 -14.27
N GLY A 213 4.78 8.46 -14.64
CA GLY A 213 3.49 7.77 -14.60
C GLY A 213 2.55 8.12 -15.76
N LEU A 214 3.06 8.72 -16.84
CA LEU A 214 2.30 8.90 -18.07
C LEU A 214 2.27 7.60 -18.88
N VAL A 215 1.14 7.36 -19.53
CA VAL A 215 0.94 6.16 -20.35
C VAL A 215 1.73 6.29 -21.64
N LEU A 216 2.48 5.23 -21.98
CA LEU A 216 3.16 5.04 -23.24
C LEU A 216 2.41 3.97 -24.04
N THR A 217 2.06 4.25 -25.29
CA THR A 217 1.34 3.30 -26.16
C THR A 217 2.29 2.66 -27.18
N SER A 218 2.05 1.39 -27.48
CA SER A 218 2.67 0.72 -28.64
C SER A 218 1.96 1.11 -29.93
N ALA A 219 2.68 1.20 -31.05
CA ALA A 219 2.04 1.35 -32.37
C ALA A 219 1.19 0.15 -32.79
N ARG A 220 1.28 -0.99 -32.08
CA ARG A 220 0.44 -2.17 -32.30
C ARG A 220 -0.92 -2.08 -31.59
N LEU A 221 -1.15 -1.05 -30.78
CA LEU A 221 -2.41 -0.87 -30.07
C LEU A 221 -3.46 -0.27 -31.02
N GLU A 222 -4.48 -1.04 -31.33
CA GLU A 222 -5.55 -0.65 -32.27
C GLU A 222 -6.42 0.49 -31.71
N ASP A 223 -7.00 1.30 -32.60
CA ASP A 223 -7.86 2.42 -32.23
C ASP A 223 -9.02 2.01 -31.32
N ALA A 224 -9.63 0.85 -31.56
CA ALA A 224 -10.72 0.35 -30.71
C ALA A 224 -10.25 0.11 -29.26
N ALA A 225 -9.02 -0.39 -29.09
CA ALA A 225 -8.42 -0.61 -27.78
C ALA A 225 -8.04 0.72 -27.11
N LEU A 226 -7.56 1.72 -27.88
CA LEU A 226 -7.31 3.07 -27.35
C LEU A 226 -8.56 3.67 -26.71
N HIS A 227 -9.70 3.58 -27.41
CA HIS A 227 -10.99 4.07 -26.91
C HIS A 227 -11.48 3.26 -25.71
N ALA A 228 -11.37 1.92 -25.75
CA ALA A 228 -11.80 1.05 -24.65
C ALA A 228 -11.00 1.26 -23.36
N LEU A 229 -9.71 1.60 -23.47
CA LEU A 229 -8.86 1.96 -22.35
C LEU A 229 -9.11 3.39 -21.83
N SER A 230 -9.88 4.21 -22.57
CA SER A 230 -10.13 5.62 -22.25
C SER A 230 -8.84 6.41 -22.03
N LEU A 231 -7.84 6.21 -22.91
CA LEU A 231 -6.51 6.79 -22.76
C LEU A 231 -6.50 8.32 -22.75
N ASP A 232 -7.47 8.95 -23.40
CA ASP A 232 -7.69 10.40 -23.38
C ASP A 232 -8.01 10.94 -21.97
N LYS A 233 -8.50 10.06 -21.09
CA LYS A 233 -8.88 10.38 -19.70
C LYS A 233 -8.02 9.63 -18.67
N ALA A 234 -7.03 8.86 -19.12
CA ALA A 234 -6.18 8.10 -18.23
C ALA A 234 -5.43 9.06 -17.29
N PRO A 235 -5.58 8.91 -15.97
CA PRO A 235 -4.86 9.75 -15.03
C PRO A 235 -3.37 9.45 -15.08
N ARG A 236 -2.57 10.36 -14.55
CA ARG A 236 -1.16 10.09 -14.26
C ARG A 236 -1.09 9.08 -13.10
N LEU A 237 -0.41 7.95 -13.34
CA LEU A 237 -0.18 6.93 -12.34
C LEU A 237 0.67 7.51 -11.20
N GLN A 238 0.20 7.38 -9.97
CA GLN A 238 0.92 7.86 -8.79
C GLN A 238 2.03 6.87 -8.45
N LEU A 239 3.26 7.22 -8.84
CA LEU A 239 4.44 6.39 -8.64
C LEU A 239 5.24 6.85 -7.43
N ARG A 240 5.79 5.86 -6.72
CA ARG A 240 6.95 6.02 -5.85
C ARG A 240 8.25 5.64 -6.55
N ASP A 241 9.36 6.11 -6.01
CA ASP A 241 10.70 5.84 -6.56
C ASP A 241 11.02 4.35 -6.66
N GLU A 242 10.50 3.55 -5.74
CA GLU A 242 10.67 2.10 -5.73
C GLU A 242 10.06 1.40 -6.96
N HIS A 243 9.06 1.98 -7.63
CA HIS A 243 8.48 1.40 -8.86
C HIS A 243 9.36 1.65 -10.09
N ARG A 244 10.20 2.70 -10.09
CA ARG A 244 10.91 3.17 -11.29
C ARG A 244 11.83 2.09 -11.89
N PRO A 245 12.63 1.33 -11.10
CA PRO A 245 13.45 0.26 -11.65
C PRO A 245 12.63 -0.85 -12.32
N TYR A 246 11.47 -1.18 -11.74
CA TYR A 246 10.56 -2.20 -12.28
C TYR A 246 9.90 -1.74 -13.58
N LEU A 247 9.43 -0.50 -13.64
CA LEU A 247 8.90 0.10 -14.88
C LEU A 247 9.98 0.23 -15.96
N ALA A 248 11.20 0.60 -15.59
CA ALA A 248 12.32 0.62 -16.53
C ALA A 248 12.59 -0.77 -17.12
N HIS A 249 12.51 -1.83 -16.30
CA HIS A 249 12.60 -3.20 -16.81
C HIS A 249 11.46 -3.52 -17.78
N HIS A 250 10.21 -3.24 -17.41
CA HIS A 250 9.03 -3.47 -18.26
C HIS A 250 9.19 -2.78 -19.62
N ARG A 251 9.57 -1.50 -19.63
CA ARG A 251 9.81 -0.73 -20.86
C ARG A 251 10.91 -1.32 -21.76
N ASN A 252 11.89 -2.01 -21.18
CA ASN A 252 13.04 -2.54 -21.90
C ASN A 252 12.85 -3.98 -22.39
N HIS A 253 11.99 -4.77 -21.73
CA HIS A 253 11.88 -6.22 -21.99
C HIS A 253 10.47 -6.69 -22.35
N VAL A 254 9.43 -5.95 -21.96
CA VAL A 254 8.03 -6.32 -22.17
C VAL A 254 7.35 -5.38 -23.17
N TRP A 255 7.53 -4.06 -23.02
CA TRP A 255 6.88 -3.07 -23.85
C TRP A 255 7.32 -3.12 -25.31
N ILE A 256 6.35 -3.13 -26.21
CA ILE A 256 6.56 -3.13 -27.66
C ILE A 256 6.69 -1.68 -28.13
N ARG A 257 7.93 -1.17 -28.12
CA ARG A 257 8.24 0.23 -28.41
C ARG A 257 8.02 0.63 -29.87
N ASN A 258 8.21 -0.30 -30.81
CA ASN A 258 7.84 -0.31 -32.25
C ASN A 258 8.55 -1.49 -32.93
#